data_AF-A0A1X6X7L9-F1
#
_entry.id   AF-A0A1X6X7L9-F1
#
_cell.length_a   1.000
_cell.length_b   1.000
_cell.length_c   1.000
_cell.angle_alpha   90.00
_cell.angle_beta   90.00
_cell.angle_gamma   90.00
#
_symmetry.space_group_name_H-M   'P 1'
#
loop_
_entity.id
_entity.type
_entity.pdbx_description
1 polymer ?
#
loop_
_entity_poly.entity_id
_entity_poly.type
_entity_poly.pdbx_seq_one_letter_code
_entity_poly.pdbx_strand_id
1 'polypeptide(L)'
;MIASNRRALLEHWLTDYPGPGGPEFGWYGLDPATDQVRAAVRESSAMGADPIVSGEVAADLIAPWKLPARGRIYLREPVDLADQGFAPAPLVEATLIACVPRDPTLWNLVDLHSESRSLPTVDPLIVLWDLHRSGDADSRAAAEKVAELVIGPAR
;
A
#
# COMPACT_ATOMS: atom_id res chain seq x y z
N MET A 1 -27.15 -14.49 -8.06
CA MET A 1 -26.70 -15.52 -7.09
C MET A 1 -25.68 -14.82 -6.20
N ILE A 2 -26.00 -14.53 -4.94
CA ILE A 2 -25.04 -13.90 -4.02
C ILE A 2 -24.05 -15.01 -3.63
N ALA A 3 -22.77 -14.83 -3.93
CA ALA A 3 -21.77 -15.82 -3.58
C ALA A 3 -21.66 -15.93 -2.04
N SER A 4 -21.96 -17.11 -1.51
CA SER A 4 -21.87 -17.41 -0.08
C SER A 4 -20.44 -17.69 0.39
N ASN A 5 -19.50 -17.85 -0.55
CA ASN A 5 -18.09 -18.08 -0.25
C ASN A 5 -17.28 -16.77 -0.38
N ARG A 6 -17.03 -16.11 0.76
CA ARG A 6 -16.25 -14.86 0.84
C ARG A 6 -14.83 -15.00 0.30
N ARG A 7 -14.20 -16.16 0.50
CA ARG A 7 -12.83 -16.44 0.02
C ARG A 7 -12.79 -16.48 -1.50
N ALA A 8 -13.72 -17.21 -2.12
CA ALA A 8 -13.82 -17.29 -3.57
C ALA A 8 -14.12 -15.91 -4.22
N LEU A 9 -14.93 -15.07 -3.56
CA LEU A 9 -15.16 -13.69 -4.01
C LEU A 9 -13.89 -12.84 -3.96
N LEU A 10 -13.11 -12.96 -2.90
CA LEU A 10 -11.86 -12.24 -2.74
C LEU A 10 -10.83 -12.64 -3.80
N GLU A 11 -10.69 -13.95 -4.05
CA GLU A 11 -9.81 -14.50 -5.09
C GLU A 11 -10.23 -14.05 -6.49
N HIS A 12 -11.54 -14.04 -6.77
CA HIS A 12 -12.08 -13.53 -8.02
C HIS A 12 -11.77 -12.05 -8.19
N TRP A 13 -12.00 -11.23 -7.16
CA TRP A 13 -11.68 -9.80 -7.20
C TRP A 13 -10.18 -9.54 -7.41
N LEU A 14 -9.29 -10.29 -6.74
CA LEU A 14 -7.84 -10.18 -6.93
C LEU A 14 -7.40 -10.52 -8.35
N THR A 15 -8.13 -11.41 -9.02
CA THR A 15 -7.86 -11.83 -10.40
C THR A 15 -8.36 -10.79 -11.40
N ASP A 16 -9.56 -10.26 -11.16
CA ASP A 16 -10.27 -9.39 -12.12
C ASP A 16 -9.87 -7.91 -12.01
N TYR A 17 -9.49 -7.44 -10.82
CA TYR A 17 -9.09 -6.05 -10.62
C TYR A 17 -7.71 -5.78 -11.25
N PRO A 18 -7.62 -4.92 -12.29
CA PRO A 18 -6.36 -4.67 -13.01
C PRO A 18 -5.35 -3.89 -12.19
N GLY A 19 -5.78 -3.29 -11.08
CA GLY A 19 -4.96 -2.46 -10.21
C GLY A 19 -5.15 -0.96 -10.40
N PRO A 20 -4.56 -0.15 -9.51
CA PRO A 20 -4.65 1.32 -9.58
C PRO A 20 -4.01 1.94 -10.83
N GLY A 21 -3.07 1.21 -11.47
CA GLY A 21 -2.30 1.68 -12.63
C GLY A 21 -1.50 2.95 -12.34
N GLY A 22 -1.12 3.68 -13.39
CA GLY A 22 -0.39 4.94 -13.28
C GLY A 22 1.14 4.80 -13.30
N PRO A 23 1.87 5.92 -13.44
CA PRO A 23 3.33 5.92 -13.34
C PRO A 23 3.80 5.63 -11.92
N GLU A 24 4.90 4.87 -11.83
CA GLU A 24 5.59 4.56 -10.58
C GLU A 24 7.00 5.17 -10.59
N PHE A 25 7.42 5.67 -9.43
CA PHE A 25 8.69 6.31 -9.19
C PHE A 25 9.39 5.58 -8.04
N GLY A 26 10.60 5.08 -8.31
CA GLY A 26 11.41 4.36 -7.34
C GLY A 26 12.31 5.30 -6.55
N TRP A 27 12.32 5.12 -5.24
CA TRP A 27 13.14 5.86 -4.30
C TRP A 27 13.91 4.89 -3.41
N TYR A 28 15.15 5.22 -3.12
CA TYR A 28 16.02 4.48 -2.23
C TYR A 28 16.37 5.34 -1.02
N GLY A 29 16.16 4.80 0.18
CA GLY A 29 16.54 5.39 1.45
C GLY A 29 17.23 4.35 2.33
N LEU A 30 17.99 4.82 3.33
CA LEU A 30 18.75 3.96 4.24
C LEU A 30 18.00 3.62 5.53
N ASP A 31 16.98 4.40 5.87
CA ASP A 31 16.18 4.21 7.08
C ASP A 31 15.27 2.97 6.98
N PRO A 32 14.70 2.46 8.07
CA PRO A 32 13.67 1.43 8.00
C PRO A 32 12.49 1.85 7.11
N ALA A 33 11.87 0.91 6.39
CA ALA A 33 10.81 1.21 5.42
C ALA A 33 9.62 1.98 6.03
N THR A 34 9.27 1.70 7.29
CA THR A 34 8.23 2.44 8.01
C THR A 34 8.61 3.90 8.23
N ASP A 35 9.86 4.20 8.58
CA ASP A 35 10.35 5.56 8.80
C ASP A 35 10.47 6.32 7.49
N GLN A 36 10.93 5.66 6.43
CA GLN A 36 10.92 6.18 5.07
C GLN A 36 9.50 6.58 4.64
N VAL A 37 8.50 5.71 4.83
CA VAL A 37 7.10 6.03 4.49
C VAL A 37 6.58 7.21 5.32
N ARG A 38 6.89 7.27 6.62
CA ARG A 38 6.48 8.42 7.47
C ARG A 38 7.08 9.72 6.95
N ALA A 39 8.36 9.72 6.58
CA ALA A 39 9.02 10.87 5.98
C ALA A 39 8.36 11.26 4.66
N ALA A 40 8.22 10.33 3.73
CA ALA A 40 7.62 10.58 2.43
C ALA A 40 6.17 11.09 2.51
N VAL A 41 5.36 10.54 3.43
CA VAL A 41 3.99 11.02 3.71
C VAL A 41 4.01 12.45 4.23
N ARG A 42 4.89 12.78 5.20
CA ARG A 42 4.99 14.14 5.72
C ARG A 42 5.39 15.13 4.62
N GLU A 43 6.43 14.84 3.86
CA GLU A 43 6.93 15.75 2.81
C GLU A 43 5.91 15.90 1.67
N SER A 44 5.32 14.80 1.20
CA SER A 44 4.30 14.84 0.13
C SER A 44 3.03 15.57 0.59
N SER A 45 2.66 15.45 1.87
CA SER A 45 1.54 16.21 2.44
C SER A 45 1.83 17.70 2.47
N ALA A 46 3.06 18.10 2.85
CA ALA A 46 3.49 19.50 2.85
C ALA A 46 3.46 20.12 1.43
N MET A 47 3.64 19.30 0.40
CA MET A 47 3.54 19.70 -1.01
C MET A 47 2.11 19.59 -1.58
N GLY A 48 1.13 19.16 -0.79
CA GLY A 48 -0.28 19.07 -1.23
C GLY A 48 -0.62 17.85 -2.09
N ALA A 49 0.24 16.83 -2.12
CA ALA A 49 0.05 15.65 -2.97
C ALA A 49 -0.87 14.56 -2.38
N ASP A 50 -1.46 14.81 -1.19
CA ASP A 50 -2.43 13.95 -0.50
C ASP A 50 -2.02 12.46 -0.44
N PRO A 51 -0.89 12.14 0.22
CA PRO A 51 -0.32 10.80 0.20
C PRO A 51 -1.14 9.80 1.00
N ILE A 52 -1.32 8.60 0.46
CA ILE A 52 -1.94 7.45 1.14
C ILE A 52 -1.04 6.22 1.04
N VAL A 53 -0.98 5.44 2.11
CA VAL A 53 -0.01 4.35 2.31
C VAL A 53 -0.63 3.01 1.91
N SER A 54 0.15 2.19 1.21
CA SER A 54 -0.20 0.81 0.85
C SER A 54 0.98 -0.14 1.05
N GLY A 55 0.87 -1.37 0.53
CA GLY A 55 1.92 -2.38 0.54
C GLY A 55 2.26 -2.86 1.95
N GLU A 56 3.53 -3.20 2.16
CA GLU A 56 3.97 -3.86 3.40
C GLU A 56 3.82 -2.97 4.64
N VAL A 57 4.07 -1.66 4.51
CA VAL A 57 3.92 -0.73 5.64
C VAL A 57 2.45 -0.58 6.03
N ALA A 58 1.53 -0.50 5.06
CA ALA A 58 0.10 -0.51 5.38
C ALA A 58 -0.33 -1.84 5.98
N ALA A 59 0.18 -2.96 5.45
CA ALA A 59 -0.12 -4.29 5.95
C ALA A 59 0.33 -4.47 7.41
N ASP A 60 1.53 -4.01 7.76
CA ASP A 60 2.03 -4.04 9.13
C ASP A 60 1.19 -3.19 10.08
N LEU A 61 0.74 -2.01 9.64
CA LEU A 61 -0.20 -1.22 10.43
C LEU A 61 -1.54 -1.96 10.62
N ILE A 62 -2.03 -2.67 9.60
CA ILE A 62 -3.37 -3.27 9.57
C ILE A 62 -3.43 -4.61 10.32
N ALA A 63 -2.45 -5.46 10.07
CA ALA A 63 -2.31 -6.79 10.65
C ALA A 63 -0.80 -7.07 10.86
N PRO A 64 -0.21 -6.57 11.97
CA PRO A 64 1.21 -6.69 12.23
C PRO A 64 1.66 -8.16 12.22
N TRP A 65 2.63 -8.49 11.37
CA TRP A 65 3.12 -9.87 11.21
C TRP A 65 4.59 -9.95 10.84
N LYS A 66 5.06 -9.08 9.94
CA LYS A 66 6.46 -9.01 9.52
C LYS A 66 6.94 -7.57 9.49
N LEU A 67 8.24 -7.37 9.67
CA LEU A 67 8.85 -6.07 9.43
C LEU A 67 8.79 -5.74 7.93
N PRO A 68 8.28 -4.55 7.54
CA PRO A 68 8.29 -4.10 6.16
C PRO A 68 9.72 -3.91 5.64
N ALA A 69 9.99 -4.44 4.45
CA ALA A 69 11.23 -4.23 3.71
C ALA A 69 11.07 -3.10 2.67
N ARG A 70 9.86 -2.88 2.15
CA ARG A 70 9.56 -1.86 1.13
C ARG A 70 8.30 -1.06 1.45
N GLY A 71 8.39 0.26 1.26
CA GLY A 71 7.27 1.18 1.33
C GLY A 71 6.55 1.34 -0.01
N ARG A 72 5.24 1.58 0.03
CA ARG A 72 4.46 2.01 -1.12
C ARG A 72 3.52 3.13 -0.72
N ILE A 73 3.52 4.22 -1.48
CA ILE A 73 2.60 5.33 -1.31
C ILE A 73 1.92 5.66 -2.64
N TYR A 74 0.65 6.02 -2.58
CA TYR A 74 -0.08 6.64 -3.68
C TYR A 74 -0.15 8.14 -3.45
N LEU A 75 0.03 8.90 -4.52
CA LEU A 75 0.05 10.36 -4.54
C LEU A 75 -0.92 10.86 -5.61
N ARG A 76 -1.57 12.00 -5.37
CA ARG A 76 -2.39 12.64 -6.42
C ARG A 76 -1.54 13.27 -7.51
N GLU A 77 -0.33 13.70 -7.16
CA GLU A 77 0.61 14.37 -8.06
C GLU A 77 2.04 13.84 -7.82
N PRO A 78 2.92 13.82 -8.83
CA PRO A 78 4.30 13.40 -8.65
C PRO A 78 5.02 14.33 -7.66
N VAL A 79 5.78 13.73 -6.74
CA VAL A 79 6.61 14.46 -5.76
C VAL A 79 8.06 14.03 -5.94
N ASP A 80 8.96 15.01 -5.94
CA ASP A 80 10.40 14.78 -5.87
C ASP A 80 10.83 14.66 -4.40
N LEU A 81 11.36 13.49 -4.04
CA LEU A 81 11.84 13.20 -2.69
C LEU A 81 13.38 13.30 -2.57
N ALA A 82 14.10 13.69 -3.63
CA ALA A 82 15.57 13.69 -3.65
C ALA A 82 16.17 14.56 -2.55
N ASP A 83 15.57 15.72 -2.30
CA ASP A 83 16.03 16.66 -1.26
C ASP A 83 15.68 16.20 0.18
N GLN A 84 15.01 15.05 0.33
CA GLN A 84 14.43 14.57 1.59
C GLN A 84 15.09 13.28 2.08
N GLY A 85 16.35 13.04 1.69
CA GLY A 85 17.12 11.87 2.09
C GLY A 85 16.84 10.62 1.25
N PHE A 86 16.13 10.76 0.14
CA PHE A 86 15.95 9.70 -0.84
C PHE A 86 16.85 9.92 -2.06
N ALA A 87 17.25 8.84 -2.70
CA ALA A 87 17.86 8.86 -4.02
C ALA A 87 16.90 8.24 -5.04
N PRO A 88 16.73 8.81 -6.25
CA PRO A 88 16.02 8.15 -7.34
C PRO A 88 16.66 6.80 -7.64
N ALA A 89 15.85 5.73 -7.77
CA ALA A 89 16.34 4.39 -7.99
C ALA A 89 15.44 3.60 -8.95
N PRO A 90 15.98 2.59 -9.66
CA PRO A 90 15.15 1.63 -10.39
C PRO A 90 14.13 0.95 -9.47
N LEU A 91 12.91 0.67 -9.96
CA LEU A 91 11.84 0.07 -9.15
C LEU A 91 12.25 -1.25 -8.46
N VAL A 92 13.13 -2.02 -9.09
CA VAL A 92 13.64 -3.28 -8.53
C VAL A 92 14.52 -3.07 -7.30
N GLU A 93 15.24 -1.96 -7.23
CA GLU A 93 16.15 -1.61 -6.12
C GLU A 93 15.50 -0.67 -5.10
N ALA A 94 14.39 -0.03 -5.45
CA ALA A 94 13.70 0.94 -4.60
C ALA A 94 13.27 0.34 -3.25
N THR A 95 13.49 1.08 -2.18
CA THR A 95 12.96 0.80 -0.83
C THR A 95 11.63 1.51 -0.58
N LEU A 96 11.30 2.49 -1.42
CA LEU A 96 10.02 3.18 -1.44
C LEU A 96 9.55 3.33 -2.89
N ILE A 97 8.31 2.96 -3.17
CA ILE A 97 7.66 3.19 -4.46
C ILE A 97 6.56 4.25 -4.27
N ALA A 98 6.69 5.37 -4.99
CA ALA A 98 5.64 6.37 -5.10
C ALA A 98 4.89 6.15 -6.42
N CYS A 99 3.56 6.07 -6.37
CA CYS A 99 2.72 5.84 -7.53
C CYS A 99 1.71 6.98 -7.66
N VAL A 100 1.51 7.50 -8.87
CA VAL A 100 0.39 8.41 -9.18
C VAL A 100 -0.67 7.59 -9.91
N PRO A 101 -1.64 7.02 -9.19
CA PRO A 101 -2.57 6.05 -9.75
C PRO A 101 -3.53 6.71 -10.75
N ARG A 102 -3.99 5.93 -11.73
CA ARG A 102 -5.09 6.37 -12.62
C ARG A 102 -6.46 6.20 -11.99
N ASP A 103 -6.55 5.37 -10.97
CA ASP A 103 -7.77 5.14 -10.21
C ASP A 103 -7.95 6.20 -9.12
N PRO A 104 -8.89 7.16 -9.28
CA PRO A 104 -9.14 8.17 -8.27
C PRO A 104 -9.93 7.64 -7.07
N THR A 105 -10.51 6.43 -7.15
CA THR A 105 -11.38 5.89 -6.10
C THR A 105 -10.62 5.52 -4.83
N LEU A 106 -9.29 5.38 -4.93
CA LEU A 106 -8.42 5.08 -3.80
C LEU A 106 -8.63 6.03 -2.61
N TRP A 107 -8.76 7.34 -2.86
CA TRP A 107 -8.98 8.33 -1.79
C TRP A 107 -10.39 8.33 -1.21
N ASN A 108 -11.38 7.81 -1.94
CA ASN A 108 -12.76 7.75 -1.45
C ASN A 108 -12.98 6.58 -0.48
N LEU A 109 -12.07 5.62 -0.46
CA LEU A 109 -12.10 4.44 0.41
C LEU A 109 -11.12 4.55 1.59
N VAL A 110 -10.33 5.63 1.62
CA VAL A 110 -9.55 6.00 2.81
C VAL A 110 -10.54 6.22 3.95
N ASP A 111 -10.19 5.76 5.14
CA ASP A 111 -10.93 6.01 6.39
C ASP A 111 -12.15 5.18 6.76
N LEU A 112 -12.54 4.13 6.01
CA LEU A 112 -13.57 3.22 6.53
C LEU A 112 -13.12 2.45 7.81
N HIS A 113 -11.81 2.41 8.09
CA HIS A 113 -11.21 1.68 9.23
C HIS A 113 -10.07 2.44 9.96
N SER A 114 -9.97 3.77 9.83
CA SER A 114 -8.72 4.51 10.12
C SER A 114 -8.69 5.41 11.35
N GLU A 115 -9.76 5.61 12.13
CA GLU A 115 -9.80 6.65 13.19
C GLU A 115 -8.69 6.56 14.27
N SER A 116 -7.87 5.51 14.28
CA SER A 116 -6.76 5.29 15.23
C SER A 116 -5.39 5.02 14.58
N ARG A 117 -5.21 5.21 13.26
CA ARG A 117 -3.94 4.91 12.58
C ARG A 117 -3.03 6.14 12.48
N SER A 118 -1.73 5.93 12.68
CA SER A 118 -0.71 7.01 12.60
C SER A 118 -0.37 7.46 11.17
N LEU A 119 -0.91 6.81 10.15
CA LEU A 119 -0.71 7.10 8.72
C LEU A 119 -2.02 6.86 7.96
N PRO A 120 -2.33 7.66 6.92
CA PRO A 120 -3.50 7.45 6.08
C PRO A 120 -3.28 6.22 5.19
N THR A 121 -4.01 5.13 5.42
CA THR A 121 -3.86 3.88 4.65
C THR A 121 -4.98 3.70 3.64
N VAL A 122 -4.68 3.11 2.49
CA VAL A 122 -5.71 2.66 1.52
C VAL A 122 -6.60 1.57 2.10
N ASP A 123 -7.70 1.28 1.41
CA ASP A 123 -8.57 0.14 1.70
C ASP A 123 -7.77 -1.18 1.79
N PRO A 124 -8.04 -2.05 2.79
CA PRO A 124 -7.35 -3.33 2.95
C PRO A 124 -7.34 -4.24 1.70
N LEU A 125 -8.34 -4.15 0.82
CA LEU A 125 -8.35 -4.87 -0.46
C LEU A 125 -7.24 -4.39 -1.39
N ILE A 126 -6.96 -3.09 -1.42
CA ILE A 126 -5.87 -2.52 -2.22
C ILE A 126 -4.52 -2.90 -1.61
N VAL A 127 -4.40 -2.88 -0.27
CA VAL A 127 -3.20 -3.39 0.41
C VAL A 127 -2.94 -4.84 0.04
N LEU A 128 -3.97 -5.68 0.08
CA LEU A 128 -3.90 -7.09 -0.30
C LEU A 128 -3.44 -7.27 -1.76
N TRP A 129 -4.03 -6.48 -2.67
CA TRP A 129 -3.68 -6.51 -4.09
C TRP A 129 -2.20 -6.14 -4.32
N ASP A 130 -1.73 -5.09 -3.63
CA ASP A 130 -0.33 -4.64 -3.72
C ASP A 130 0.65 -5.68 -3.19
N LEU A 131 0.32 -6.34 -2.07
CA LEU A 131 1.13 -7.45 -1.53
C LEU A 131 1.18 -8.65 -2.48
N HIS A 132 0.09 -8.93 -3.20
CA HIS A 132 0.06 -10.04 -4.15
C HIS A 132 0.96 -9.78 -5.37
N ARG A 133 1.15 -8.50 -5.73
CA ARG A 133 1.95 -8.09 -6.89
C ARG A 133 3.38 -7.68 -6.58
N SER A 134 3.75 -7.45 -5.32
CA SER A 134 5.14 -7.15 -4.94
C SER A 134 6.10 -8.30 -5.24
N GLY A 135 5.61 -9.54 -5.32
CA GLY A 135 6.37 -10.71 -5.76
C GLY A 135 7.31 -11.32 -4.71
N ASP A 136 7.44 -10.70 -3.53
CA ASP A 136 8.27 -11.22 -2.44
C ASP A 136 7.61 -12.43 -1.77
N ALA A 137 8.38 -13.50 -1.53
CA ALA A 137 7.88 -14.74 -0.94
C ALA A 137 7.16 -14.52 0.41
N ASP A 138 7.67 -13.56 1.20
CA ASP A 138 7.10 -13.18 2.49
C ASP A 138 5.86 -12.28 2.37
N SER A 139 5.62 -11.67 1.21
CA SER A 139 4.42 -10.86 0.96
C SER A 139 3.15 -11.70 0.89
N ARG A 140 3.27 -12.98 0.52
CA ARG A 140 2.12 -13.91 0.52
C ARG A 140 1.61 -14.21 1.94
N ALA A 141 2.50 -14.35 2.92
CA ALA A 141 2.10 -14.59 4.31
C ALA A 141 1.42 -13.35 4.93
N ALA A 142 1.96 -12.17 4.64
CA ALA A 142 1.32 -10.90 5.03
C ALA A 142 -0.05 -10.72 4.35
N ALA A 143 -0.15 -11.07 3.07
CA ALA A 143 -1.40 -11.02 2.32
C ALA A 143 -2.47 -11.92 2.97
N GLU A 144 -2.13 -13.12 3.44
CA GLU A 144 -3.09 -13.98 4.13
C GLU A 144 -3.64 -13.33 5.41
N LYS A 145 -2.79 -12.64 6.19
CA LYS A 145 -3.23 -11.93 7.40
C LYS A 145 -4.20 -10.80 7.08
N VAL A 146 -3.95 -10.05 6.01
CA VAL A 146 -4.89 -9.01 5.54
C VAL A 146 -6.18 -9.65 5.02
N ALA A 147 -6.10 -10.76 4.29
CA ALA A 147 -7.27 -11.48 3.78
C ALA A 147 -8.17 -12.00 4.92
N GLU A 148 -7.59 -12.61 5.96
CA GLU A 148 -8.31 -13.04 7.18
C GLU A 148 -9.09 -11.89 7.83
N LEU A 149 -8.49 -10.70 7.90
CA LEU A 149 -9.16 -9.50 8.42
C LEU A 149 -10.36 -9.10 7.55
N VAL A 150 -10.17 -9.06 6.23
CA VAL A 150 -11.20 -8.65 5.25
C VAL A 150 -12.40 -9.60 5.25
N ILE A 151 -12.16 -10.92 5.25
CA ILE A 151 -13.26 -11.90 5.21
C ILE A 151 -13.99 -12.03 6.55
N GLY A 152 -13.34 -11.60 7.64
CA GLY A 152 -13.78 -11.82 9.02
C GLY A 152 -13.81 -13.31 9.41
N PRO A 153 -14.08 -13.62 10.70
CA PRO A 153 -14.22 -15.00 11.13
C PRO A 153 -15.38 -15.69 10.39
N ALA A 154 -15.18 -16.96 10.05
CA ALA A 154 -16.26 -17.82 9.57
C ALA A 154 -17.35 -17.86 10.65
N ARG A 155 -18.56 -17.39 10.32
CA ARG A 155 -19.74 -17.53 11.18
C ARG A 155 -20.47 -18.81 10.87
#